data_AF-A0AAN6BQT4-F1
#
_entry.id   AF-A0AAN6BQT4-F1
#
_cell.length_a   1.000
_cell.length_b   1.000
_cell.length_c   1.000
_cell.angle_alpha   90.00
_cell.angle_beta   90.00
_cell.angle_gamma   90.00
#
_symmetry.space_group_name_H-M   'P 1'
#
loop_
_entity.id
_entity.type
_entity.pdbx_description
1 polymer ?
#
loop_
_entity_poly.entity_id
_entity_poly.type
_entity_poly.pdbx_seq_one_letter_code
_entity_poly.pdbx_strand_id
1 'polypeptide(L)'
;MIPHRSTALLTIIVFVALVLVIFSSSPSSAASASSSGEEPVSGPAKYVPRPKLPSLSDYHLPFFRPASHKPPEQKNSTSGESKWFSNFAWINPFSSSITLDENRSVLPPLRERPYIYTYYEPSHGDNKDAENADAQLLLAWRRAWFAQGFRPVVLGRGEAMDNKLSEMVQTLKINKDLEYDLFRWLAWGHMGTGLLADWRCFPMARYDDPLLSYFRRGVDPAQITRFDHIGSALFAGEKTRINDVLKNVVQNALKSVDEKARSMLDIIPGEIFKVEQPSALAFYTSATITTHYPTLAEKIVSSPTAGRLALVELVNSHLHNTFQNSFQAGIAVLKPFPEHTTALVEPALRLAKALGQCPSSPIPESCPPNLQKCHPCNPERPMHISQPATYKNSSHVFTIGTLPHPYTLISLQQGSEEVTTRYIRRETERDPWLTEVTKDRLSSELGGAARAVVLKQAVADDSAIGTSLWMTVESLPANNGQVLPSELLDEFEWQFGFKIPRSGPAETKKEGEKKESAQNTNKGSMQNANPSKQGIEKEYDLITKAREVLKSKETNRIGIKDVAEAWNLADTEIWRFVRAYRARSVVERKKWEEEEKDFVGAKVRE
;
A
#
# COMPACT_ATOMS: atom_id res chain seq x y z
N MET A 1 -41.10 -67.25 1.13
CA MET A 1 -39.95 -66.40 1.45
C MET A 1 -39.89 -65.26 0.46
N ILE A 2 -40.37 -64.07 0.85
CA ILE A 2 -40.35 -62.85 0.03
C ILE A 2 -38.99 -62.18 0.27
N PRO A 3 -38.23 -61.79 -0.75
CA PRO A 3 -36.83 -61.42 -0.58
C PRO A 3 -36.71 -60.04 0.08
N HIS A 4 -35.93 -59.96 1.16
CA HIS A 4 -35.61 -58.77 1.97
C HIS A 4 -35.04 -57.56 1.20
N ARG A 5 -34.84 -57.65 -0.12
CA ARG A 5 -34.33 -56.55 -0.96
C ARG A 5 -35.44 -55.63 -1.48
N SER A 6 -36.68 -56.11 -1.62
CA SER A 6 -37.79 -55.28 -2.11
C SER A 6 -38.34 -54.34 -1.04
N THR A 7 -38.31 -54.74 0.24
CA THR A 7 -38.78 -53.92 1.36
C THR A 7 -37.87 -52.73 1.65
N ALA A 8 -36.55 -52.88 1.50
CA ALA A 8 -35.58 -51.81 1.69
C ALA A 8 -35.64 -50.74 0.58
N LEU A 9 -35.96 -51.14 -0.65
CA LEU A 9 -36.08 -50.19 -1.76
C LEU A 9 -37.36 -49.35 -1.62
N LEU A 10 -38.45 -49.98 -1.17
CA LEU A 10 -39.73 -49.33 -0.95
C LEU A 10 -39.67 -48.30 0.20
N THR A 11 -38.94 -48.60 1.28
CA THR A 11 -38.73 -47.64 2.37
C THR A 11 -37.88 -46.45 1.94
N ILE A 12 -36.85 -46.65 1.11
CA ILE A 12 -36.03 -45.55 0.57
C ILE A 12 -36.88 -44.65 -0.34
N ILE A 13 -37.70 -45.23 -1.22
CA ILE A 13 -38.58 -44.46 -2.12
C ILE A 13 -39.60 -43.64 -1.31
N VAL A 14 -40.23 -44.25 -0.31
CA VAL A 14 -41.19 -43.55 0.57
C VAL A 14 -40.51 -42.43 1.35
N PHE A 15 -39.29 -42.65 1.84
CA PHE A 15 -38.52 -41.64 2.56
C PHE A 15 -38.15 -40.44 1.66
N VAL A 16 -37.68 -40.70 0.43
CA VAL A 16 -37.35 -39.65 -0.55
C VAL A 16 -38.61 -38.87 -0.98
N ALA A 17 -39.74 -39.56 -1.17
CA ALA A 17 -41.01 -38.92 -1.49
C ALA A 17 -41.51 -38.01 -0.35
N LEU A 18 -41.37 -38.44 0.91
CA LEU A 18 -41.73 -37.64 2.07
C LEU A 18 -40.84 -36.39 2.21
N VAL A 19 -39.54 -36.53 1.96
CA VAL A 19 -38.59 -35.40 1.95
C VAL A 19 -38.98 -34.39 0.85
N LEU A 20 -39.27 -34.85 -0.36
CA LEU A 20 -39.69 -33.97 -1.46
C LEU A 20 -41.02 -33.24 -1.16
N VAL A 21 -41.99 -33.91 -0.53
CA VAL A 21 -43.27 -33.29 -0.14
C VAL A 21 -43.05 -32.20 0.91
N ILE A 22 -42.24 -32.47 1.94
CA ILE A 22 -41.92 -31.49 3.00
C ILE A 22 -41.18 -30.26 2.46
N PHE A 23 -40.28 -30.44 1.48
CA PHE A 23 -39.53 -29.33 0.88
C PHE A 23 -40.27 -28.63 -0.28
N SER A 24 -41.36 -29.21 -0.80
CA SER A 24 -42.15 -28.63 -1.91
C SER A 24 -43.31 -27.73 -1.48
N SER A 25 -43.75 -27.79 -0.22
CA SER A 25 -44.83 -26.94 0.29
C SER A 25 -44.34 -25.53 0.63
N SER A 26 -44.47 -24.60 -0.31
CA SER A 26 -44.41 -23.16 -0.03
C SER A 26 -45.78 -22.67 0.45
N PRO A 27 -45.90 -22.01 1.62
CA PRO A 27 -47.15 -21.38 1.98
C PRO A 27 -47.37 -20.12 1.13
N SER A 28 -48.42 -20.14 0.33
CA SER A 28 -49.00 -18.98 -0.35
C SER A 28 -49.37 -17.90 0.67
N SER A 29 -48.73 -16.73 0.57
CA SER A 29 -49.00 -15.59 1.44
C SER A 29 -50.09 -14.72 0.82
N ALA A 30 -51.31 -14.81 1.35
CA ALA A 30 -52.35 -13.80 1.18
C ALA A 30 -52.20 -12.71 2.27
N ALA A 31 -52.45 -11.47 1.86
CA ALA A 31 -52.21 -10.23 2.59
C ALA A 31 -53.00 -10.06 3.89
N SER A 32 -52.45 -9.32 4.86
CA SER A 32 -53.06 -8.10 5.45
C SER A 32 -52.22 -7.57 6.63
N ALA A 33 -52.43 -6.29 6.91
CA ALA A 33 -51.53 -5.35 7.54
C ALA A 33 -51.63 -5.23 9.08
N SER A 34 -50.61 -4.54 9.60
CA SER A 34 -50.64 -3.55 10.69
C SER A 34 -50.43 -3.95 12.17
N SER A 35 -49.49 -3.16 12.72
CA SER A 35 -49.36 -2.59 14.07
C SER A 35 -48.89 -3.46 15.24
N SER A 36 -47.77 -2.99 15.77
CA SER A 36 -47.10 -3.31 17.04
C SER A 36 -47.96 -3.10 18.27
N GLY A 37 -47.88 -4.05 19.20
CA GLY A 37 -48.33 -3.94 20.58
C GLY A 37 -48.34 -5.34 21.20
N GLU A 38 -47.40 -5.59 22.12
CA GLU A 38 -47.34 -6.83 22.89
C GLU A 38 -48.64 -7.06 23.67
N GLU A 39 -49.27 -8.22 23.50
CA GLU A 39 -50.22 -8.88 24.42
C GLU A 39 -50.53 -10.31 23.88
N PRO A 40 -51.02 -11.24 24.72
CA PRO A 40 -50.60 -12.64 24.74
C PRO A 40 -51.22 -13.48 23.62
N VAL A 41 -50.43 -14.43 23.12
CA VAL A 41 -50.84 -15.42 22.11
C VAL A 41 -52.01 -16.26 22.63
N SER A 42 -53.23 -15.90 22.24
CA SER A 42 -54.44 -16.72 22.37
C SER A 42 -54.68 -17.45 21.04
N GLY A 43 -54.66 -18.78 21.07
CA GLY A 43 -54.97 -19.64 19.93
C GLY A 43 -54.26 -21.00 19.97
N PRO A 44 -54.68 -21.98 19.15
CA PRO A 44 -54.14 -23.34 19.14
C PRO A 44 -52.64 -23.42 18.83
N ALA A 45 -52.04 -22.32 18.37
CA ALA A 45 -50.60 -22.15 18.17
C ALA A 45 -49.76 -22.29 19.47
N LYS A 46 -50.37 -22.17 20.67
CA LYS A 46 -49.69 -22.43 21.95
C LYS A 46 -49.33 -23.90 22.17
N TYR A 47 -49.99 -24.81 21.45
CA TYR A 47 -49.81 -26.27 21.59
C TYR A 47 -48.97 -26.89 20.48
N VAL A 48 -48.40 -26.09 19.58
CA VAL A 48 -47.47 -26.58 18.55
C VAL A 48 -46.05 -26.42 19.09
N PRO A 49 -45.38 -27.48 19.56
CA PRO A 49 -43.98 -27.39 19.96
C PRO A 49 -43.17 -27.01 18.73
N ARG A 50 -42.62 -25.79 18.72
CA ARG A 50 -41.62 -25.38 17.72
C ARG A 50 -40.35 -26.19 18.03
N PRO A 51 -39.90 -27.09 17.15
CA PRO A 51 -38.62 -27.76 17.37
C PRO A 51 -37.54 -26.69 17.38
N LYS A 52 -36.82 -26.55 18.50
CA LYS A 52 -35.58 -25.79 18.54
C LYS A 52 -34.63 -26.51 17.58
N LEU A 53 -34.41 -25.95 16.40
CA LEU A 53 -33.36 -26.43 15.52
C LEU A 53 -32.03 -26.29 16.28
N PRO A 54 -31.22 -27.37 16.38
CA PRO A 54 -29.94 -27.30 17.05
C PRO A 54 -29.06 -26.28 16.34
N SER A 55 -28.33 -25.50 17.13
CA SER A 55 -27.33 -24.58 16.61
C SER A 55 -26.23 -25.41 15.95
N LEU A 56 -25.61 -24.90 14.88
CA LEU A 56 -24.44 -25.56 14.27
C LEU A 56 -23.27 -25.73 15.27
N SER A 57 -23.30 -25.02 16.41
CA SER A 57 -22.38 -25.19 17.54
C SER A 57 -22.55 -26.50 18.31
N ASP A 58 -23.68 -27.21 18.14
CA ASP A 58 -24.01 -28.40 18.93
C ASP A 58 -23.41 -29.68 18.33
N TYR A 59 -22.76 -29.58 17.16
CA TYR A 59 -22.07 -30.70 16.51
C TYR A 59 -20.60 -30.76 16.97
N HIS A 60 -20.34 -31.57 17.99
CA HIS A 60 -18.98 -31.91 18.44
C HIS A 60 -18.30 -32.88 17.45
N LEU A 61 -17.81 -32.37 16.32
CA LEU A 61 -16.92 -33.11 15.43
C LEU A 61 -15.47 -33.00 15.92
N PRO A 62 -14.70 -34.11 16.04
CA PRO A 62 -13.38 -34.12 16.66
C PRO A 62 -12.32 -33.27 15.94
N PHE A 63 -12.57 -32.85 14.70
CA PHE A 63 -11.69 -31.98 13.90
C PHE A 63 -12.07 -30.50 13.89
N PHE A 64 -13.22 -30.12 14.46
CA PHE A 64 -13.71 -28.74 14.51
C PHE A 64 -14.07 -28.36 15.95
N ARG A 65 -13.06 -28.22 16.81
CA ARG A 65 -13.26 -27.53 18.09
C ARG A 65 -13.27 -26.03 17.79
N PRO A 66 -14.37 -25.30 18.02
CA PRO A 66 -14.32 -23.84 17.98
C PRO A 66 -13.30 -23.38 19.03
N ALA A 67 -12.49 -22.37 18.70
CA ALA A 67 -11.57 -21.81 19.67
C ALA A 67 -12.36 -21.34 20.90
N SER A 68 -12.01 -21.85 22.08
CA SER A 68 -12.79 -21.63 23.30
C SER A 68 -12.85 -20.15 23.73
N HIS A 69 -11.99 -19.30 23.16
CA HIS A 69 -11.91 -17.87 23.45
C HIS A 69 -11.60 -17.08 22.17
N LYS A 70 -12.20 -15.88 22.03
CA LYS A 70 -11.84 -14.92 20.99
C LYS A 70 -10.35 -14.55 21.12
N PRO A 71 -9.57 -14.48 20.03
CA PRO A 71 -8.17 -14.06 20.10
C PRO A 71 -8.04 -12.65 20.72
N PRO A 72 -7.01 -12.40 21.54
CA PRO A 72 -6.84 -11.13 22.22
C PRO A 72 -6.75 -9.95 21.22
N GLU A 73 -7.14 -8.77 21.68
CA GLU A 73 -6.93 -7.54 20.92
C GLU A 73 -5.43 -7.21 20.91
N GLN A 74 -4.89 -6.96 19.72
CA GLN A 74 -3.49 -6.61 19.53
C GLN A 74 -3.35 -5.08 19.57
N LYS A 75 -2.19 -4.57 19.99
CA LYS A 75 -1.93 -3.12 19.96
C LYS A 75 -2.01 -2.60 18.52
N ASN A 76 -2.60 -1.42 18.35
CA ASN A 76 -2.77 -0.76 17.05
C ASN A 76 -3.51 -1.62 16.01
N SER A 77 -4.51 -2.41 16.43
CA SER A 77 -5.24 -3.31 15.54
C SER A 77 -6.58 -2.77 15.05
N THR A 78 -6.80 -1.46 15.15
CA THR A 78 -8.04 -0.78 14.77
C THR A 78 -7.76 0.59 14.14
N SER A 79 -8.59 0.99 13.17
CA SER A 79 -8.57 2.33 12.57
C SER A 79 -9.95 2.64 11.96
N GLY A 80 -10.65 3.63 12.51
CA GLY A 80 -12.04 3.90 12.17
C GLY A 80 -12.91 2.66 12.41
N GLU A 81 -13.59 2.20 11.36
CA GLU A 81 -14.42 0.97 11.41
C GLU A 81 -13.62 -0.31 11.10
N SER A 82 -12.36 -0.20 10.68
CA SER A 82 -11.55 -1.37 10.32
C SER A 82 -10.89 -1.97 11.55
N LYS A 83 -11.01 -3.28 11.74
CA LYS A 83 -10.33 -4.04 12.80
C LYS A 83 -9.56 -5.21 12.18
N TRP A 84 -8.39 -5.52 12.73
CA TRP A 84 -7.61 -6.65 12.27
C TRP A 84 -6.98 -7.49 13.38
N PHE A 85 -6.51 -8.67 12.98
CA PHE A 85 -5.70 -9.57 13.78
C PHE A 85 -4.52 -10.05 12.94
N SER A 86 -3.30 -9.84 13.42
CA SER A 86 -2.08 -10.22 12.72
C SER A 86 -1.72 -11.67 13.07
N ASN A 87 -1.72 -12.56 12.06
CA ASN A 87 -1.44 -13.98 12.24
C ASN A 87 -0.91 -14.61 10.94
N PHE A 88 -0.03 -15.61 11.04
CA PHE A 88 0.49 -16.35 9.87
C PHE A 88 -0.59 -17.13 9.11
N ALA A 89 -1.72 -17.45 9.74
CA ALA A 89 -2.88 -18.08 9.10
C ALA A 89 -3.78 -17.10 8.31
N TRP A 90 -3.30 -15.89 8.00
CA TRP A 90 -4.03 -14.87 7.23
C TRP A 90 -4.52 -15.32 5.86
N ILE A 91 -3.88 -16.34 5.29
CA ILE A 91 -4.24 -16.93 4.01
C ILE A 91 -5.53 -17.76 4.07
N ASN A 92 -6.07 -18.01 5.27
CA ASN A 92 -7.36 -18.68 5.42
C ASN A 92 -8.44 -17.91 4.63
N PRO A 93 -9.30 -18.60 3.84
CA PRO A 93 -10.34 -17.94 3.05
C PRO A 93 -11.14 -16.91 3.83
N PHE A 94 -11.58 -17.23 5.05
CA PHE A 94 -12.45 -16.36 5.86
C PHE A 94 -11.82 -16.03 7.22
N SER A 95 -11.69 -14.75 7.52
CA SER A 95 -11.05 -14.26 8.74
C SER A 95 -11.80 -14.68 10.02
N SER A 96 -13.12 -14.75 9.93
CA SER A 96 -14.02 -15.14 11.04
C SER A 96 -13.73 -16.55 11.59
N SER A 97 -13.19 -17.46 10.77
CA SER A 97 -12.81 -18.80 11.21
C SER A 97 -11.67 -18.81 12.23
N ILE A 98 -10.90 -17.71 12.30
CA ILE A 98 -9.78 -17.53 13.23
C ILE A 98 -10.17 -16.56 14.35
N THR A 99 -10.79 -15.42 13.98
CA THR A 99 -11.09 -14.34 14.93
C THR A 99 -12.35 -14.60 15.75
N LEU A 100 -13.24 -15.48 15.29
CA LEU A 100 -14.62 -15.61 15.79
C LEU A 100 -15.38 -14.26 15.80
N ASP A 101 -14.99 -13.35 14.90
CA ASP A 101 -15.56 -12.03 14.71
C ASP A 101 -15.56 -11.70 13.21
N GLU A 102 -16.74 -11.60 12.63
CA GLU A 102 -16.94 -11.33 11.20
C GLU A 102 -16.38 -9.96 10.77
N ASN A 103 -16.31 -8.99 11.69
CA ASN A 103 -15.84 -7.63 11.40
C ASN A 103 -14.34 -7.44 11.62
N ARG A 104 -13.60 -8.52 11.91
CA ARG A 104 -12.16 -8.48 12.17
C ARG A 104 -11.41 -9.31 11.13
N SER A 105 -10.64 -8.63 10.27
CA SER A 105 -9.85 -9.30 9.23
C SER A 105 -8.55 -9.88 9.79
N VAL A 106 -8.14 -11.06 9.33
CA VAL A 106 -6.82 -11.60 9.63
C VAL A 106 -5.84 -11.13 8.58
N LEU A 107 -4.77 -10.44 9.00
CA LEU A 107 -3.72 -9.90 8.12
C LEU A 107 -2.39 -10.64 8.37
N PRO A 108 -1.50 -10.71 7.37
CA PRO A 108 -0.14 -11.25 7.59
C PRO A 108 0.56 -10.46 8.69
N PRO A 109 1.43 -11.05 9.52
CA PRO A 109 2.19 -10.31 10.52
C PRO A 109 2.88 -9.09 9.92
N LEU A 110 2.78 -7.94 10.61
CA LEU A 110 3.46 -6.72 10.17
C LEU A 110 4.97 -6.96 10.28
N ARG A 111 5.68 -6.74 9.18
CA ARG A 111 7.13 -6.89 9.13
C ARG A 111 7.79 -5.77 9.91
N GLU A 112 8.82 -6.13 10.66
CA GLU A 112 9.69 -5.12 11.25
C GLU A 112 10.54 -4.49 10.14
N ARG A 113 10.52 -3.17 10.08
CA ARG A 113 11.32 -2.40 9.13
C ARG A 113 12.68 -2.13 9.76
N PRO A 114 13.80 -2.52 9.14
CA PRO A 114 15.11 -2.17 9.65
C PRO A 114 15.29 -0.65 9.64
N TYR A 115 16.00 -0.15 10.64
CA TYR A 115 16.32 1.26 10.74
C TYR A 115 17.30 1.68 9.65
N ILE A 116 17.02 2.82 9.05
CA ILE A 116 17.97 3.55 8.24
C ILE A 116 18.12 4.96 8.79
N TYR A 117 19.35 5.30 9.12
CA TYR A 117 19.74 6.55 9.73
C TYR A 117 20.37 7.45 8.67
N THR A 118 20.14 8.74 8.80
CA THR A 118 20.98 9.76 8.17
C THR A 118 21.40 10.77 9.22
N TYR A 119 22.56 11.40 9.06
CA TYR A 119 23.00 12.48 9.94
C TYR A 119 22.82 13.82 9.21
N TYR A 120 22.21 14.79 9.88
CA TYR A 120 22.02 16.14 9.35
C TYR A 120 22.22 17.17 10.47
N GLU A 121 23.08 18.14 10.21
CA GLU A 121 23.33 19.28 11.09
C GLU A 121 23.25 20.54 10.22
N PRO A 122 22.38 21.50 10.54
CA PRO A 122 22.27 22.74 9.77
C PRO A 122 23.57 23.53 9.88
N SER A 123 24.03 24.08 8.75
CA SER A 123 25.25 24.90 8.75
C SER A 123 25.02 26.21 9.49
N HIS A 124 25.95 26.60 10.35
CA HIS A 124 25.91 27.90 11.02
C HIS A 124 25.96 29.04 9.99
N GLY A 125 24.86 29.77 9.85
CA GLY A 125 24.73 30.90 8.92
C GLY A 125 23.79 30.66 7.74
N ASP A 126 23.24 29.44 7.58
CA ASP A 126 22.16 29.20 6.62
C ASP A 126 20.91 30.00 7.02
N ASN A 127 20.25 30.60 6.03
CA ASN A 127 18.98 31.27 6.26
C ASN A 127 17.84 30.23 6.37
N LYS A 128 16.69 30.65 6.90
CA LYS A 128 15.52 29.78 7.07
C LYS A 128 15.07 29.10 5.77
N ASP A 129 15.27 29.77 4.63
CA ASP A 129 14.88 29.24 3.32
C ASP A 129 15.78 28.09 2.87
N ALA A 130 17.09 28.18 3.15
CA ALA A 130 18.06 27.13 2.89
C ALA A 130 17.79 25.90 3.76
N GLU A 131 17.50 26.09 5.05
CA GLU A 131 17.05 25.00 5.94
C GLU A 131 15.75 24.36 5.45
N ASN A 132 14.81 25.14 4.91
CA ASN A 132 13.57 24.61 4.38
C ASN A 132 13.80 23.78 3.10
N ALA A 133 14.75 24.18 2.24
CA ALA A 133 15.13 23.41 1.08
C ALA A 133 15.74 22.04 1.47
N ASP A 134 16.61 22.01 2.48
CA ASP A 134 17.19 20.77 3.00
C ASP A 134 16.13 19.89 3.68
N ALA A 135 15.19 20.49 4.42
CA ALA A 135 14.06 19.78 5.00
C ALA A 135 13.18 19.11 3.93
N GLN A 136 12.98 19.73 2.76
CA GLN A 136 12.28 19.11 1.64
C GLN A 136 13.04 17.92 1.05
N LEU A 137 14.38 18.00 0.95
CA LEU A 137 15.19 16.87 0.50
C LEU A 137 15.13 15.71 1.50
N LEU A 138 15.22 16.00 2.80
CA LEU A 138 15.07 15.01 3.87
C LEU A 138 13.69 14.38 3.89
N LEU A 139 12.62 15.13 3.62
CA LEU A 139 11.28 14.57 3.48
C LEU A 139 11.19 13.61 2.28
N ALA A 140 11.77 13.98 1.14
CA ALA A 140 11.86 13.09 -0.02
C ALA A 140 12.68 11.82 0.32
N TRP A 141 13.77 11.95 1.06
CA TRP A 141 14.61 10.84 1.52
C TRP A 141 13.82 9.89 2.44
N ARG A 142 13.15 10.44 3.45
CA ARG A 142 12.29 9.67 4.38
C ARG A 142 11.23 8.90 3.61
N ARG A 143 10.54 9.55 2.68
CA ARG A 143 9.49 8.95 1.86
C ARG A 143 10.02 7.81 1.00
N ALA A 144 11.14 8.01 0.30
CA ALA A 144 11.74 7.01 -0.59
C ALA A 144 12.16 5.76 0.19
N TRP A 145 12.86 5.92 1.32
CA TRP A 145 13.28 4.80 2.14
C TRP A 145 12.12 4.09 2.85
N PHE A 146 11.10 4.84 3.30
CA PHE A 146 9.89 4.25 3.86
C PHE A 146 9.15 3.37 2.84
N ALA A 147 8.97 3.86 1.60
CA ALA A 147 8.35 3.09 0.53
C ALA A 147 9.11 1.78 0.23
N GLN A 148 10.43 1.78 0.39
CA GLN A 148 11.30 0.63 0.15
C GLN A 148 11.37 -0.37 1.30
N GLY A 149 10.60 -0.19 2.38
CA GLY A 149 10.52 -1.15 3.49
C GLY A 149 11.45 -0.84 4.66
N PHE A 150 12.03 0.36 4.74
CA PHE A 150 12.91 0.78 5.83
C PHE A 150 12.20 1.74 6.78
N ARG A 151 12.79 1.98 7.96
CA ARG A 151 12.33 2.96 8.95
C ARG A 151 13.33 4.12 8.99
N PRO A 152 13.05 5.24 8.31
CA PRO A 152 13.99 6.34 8.23
C PRO A 152 14.01 7.17 9.52
N VAL A 153 15.20 7.54 9.97
CA VAL A 153 15.44 8.36 11.16
C VAL A 153 16.54 9.37 10.84
N VAL A 154 16.31 10.65 11.19
CA VAL A 154 17.31 11.72 11.00
C VAL A 154 17.96 12.00 12.34
N LEU A 155 19.27 11.78 12.39
CA LEU A 155 20.13 12.00 13.54
C LEU A 155 20.75 13.40 13.47
N GLY A 156 20.95 13.99 14.63
CA GLY A 156 21.68 15.24 14.78
C GLY A 156 22.78 15.12 15.83
N ARG A 157 23.31 16.28 16.22
CA ARG A 157 24.40 16.37 17.20
C ARG A 157 23.98 15.83 18.57
N GLY A 158 22.70 15.92 18.95
CA GLY A 158 22.19 15.41 20.23
C GLY A 158 22.47 13.91 20.40
N GLU A 159 22.08 13.10 19.42
CA GLU A 159 22.29 11.65 19.44
C GLU A 159 23.78 11.28 19.45
N ALA A 160 24.62 12.09 18.80
CA ALA A 160 26.06 11.90 18.83
C ALA A 160 26.65 12.21 20.22
N MET A 161 26.14 13.22 20.91
CA MET A 161 26.59 13.63 22.24
C MET A 161 26.28 12.58 23.31
N ASP A 162 25.19 11.84 23.15
CA ASP A 162 24.81 10.73 24.03
C ASP A 162 25.69 9.48 23.86
N ASN A 163 26.64 9.50 22.92
CA ASN A 163 27.67 8.47 22.82
C ASN A 163 28.77 8.70 23.87
N LYS A 164 29.19 7.63 24.57
CA LYS A 164 30.25 7.68 25.60
C LYS A 164 31.61 8.20 25.09
N LEU A 165 31.84 8.18 23.78
CA LEU A 165 33.09 8.64 23.17
C LEU A 165 33.06 10.12 22.76
N SER A 166 31.91 10.81 22.88
CA SER A 166 31.72 12.19 22.40
C SER A 166 32.67 13.19 23.06
N GLU A 167 32.82 13.13 24.38
CA GLU A 167 33.73 14.00 25.15
C GLU A 167 35.18 13.87 24.70
N MET A 168 35.65 12.63 24.49
CA MET A 168 37.01 12.38 24.02
C MET A 168 37.23 12.97 22.62
N VAL A 169 36.25 12.84 21.74
CA VAL A 169 36.31 13.35 20.37
C VAL A 169 36.40 14.88 20.33
N GLN A 170 35.68 15.58 21.21
CA GLN A 170 35.74 17.04 21.29
C GLN A 170 37.12 17.57 21.69
N THR A 171 37.92 16.77 22.39
CA THR A 171 39.29 17.15 22.75
C THR A 171 40.29 16.96 21.60
N LEU A 172 39.92 16.19 20.56
CA LEU A 172 40.78 15.94 19.42
C LEU A 172 40.88 17.18 18.54
N LYS A 173 42.10 17.53 18.13
CA LYS A 173 42.35 18.57 17.14
C LYS A 173 42.31 17.96 15.75
N ILE A 174 41.10 17.75 15.24
CA ILE A 174 40.83 17.21 13.89
C ILE A 174 40.28 18.30 12.97
N ASN A 175 40.32 18.06 11.66
CA ASN A 175 39.67 18.98 10.71
C ASN A 175 38.14 18.85 10.81
N LYS A 176 37.43 19.88 10.33
CA LYS A 176 35.96 19.95 10.45
C LYS A 176 35.22 18.86 9.68
N ASP A 177 35.73 18.44 8.52
CA ASP A 177 35.11 17.40 7.69
C ASP A 177 35.16 16.04 8.40
N LEU A 178 36.31 15.71 8.98
CA LEU A 178 36.50 14.51 9.78
C LEU A 178 35.71 14.60 11.08
N GLU A 179 35.67 15.75 11.74
CA GLU A 179 34.83 15.96 12.92
C GLU A 179 33.37 15.63 12.61
N TYR A 180 32.82 16.22 11.53
CA TYR A 180 31.45 15.96 11.09
C TYR A 180 31.19 14.47 10.82
N ASP A 181 32.06 13.79 10.06
CA ASP A 181 31.89 12.37 9.76
C ASP A 181 32.03 11.50 11.02
N LEU A 182 32.88 11.89 11.97
CA LEU A 182 33.04 11.17 13.23
C LEU A 182 31.82 11.34 14.15
N PHE A 183 31.25 12.55 14.24
CA PHE A 183 29.97 12.78 14.93
C PHE A 183 28.81 12.02 14.28
N ARG A 184 28.76 11.94 12.94
CA ARG A 184 27.82 11.10 12.20
C ARG A 184 27.91 9.63 12.60
N TRP A 185 29.13 9.09 12.72
CA TRP A 185 29.33 7.71 13.16
C TRP A 185 29.03 7.51 14.66
N LEU A 186 29.34 8.48 15.52
CA LEU A 186 28.98 8.45 16.94
C LEU A 186 27.46 8.38 17.15
N ALA A 187 26.70 9.20 16.42
CA ALA A 187 25.24 9.17 16.44
C ALA A 187 24.71 7.79 16.04
N TRP A 188 25.25 7.22 14.97
CA TRP A 188 24.88 5.87 14.54
C TRP A 188 25.21 4.80 15.59
N GLY A 189 26.41 4.87 16.17
CA GLY A 189 26.84 3.96 17.25
C GLY A 189 25.99 4.05 18.51
N HIS A 190 25.47 5.25 18.82
CA HIS A 190 24.52 5.46 19.92
C HIS A 190 23.17 4.82 19.62
N MET A 191 22.59 5.10 18.45
CA MET A 191 21.27 4.59 18.05
C MET A 191 21.26 3.06 17.92
N GLY A 192 22.11 2.51 17.06
CA GLY A 192 22.35 1.07 17.00
C GLY A 192 22.32 0.44 15.61
N THR A 193 21.93 -0.83 15.58
CA THR A 193 21.98 -1.70 14.41
C THR A 193 21.10 -1.18 13.29
N GLY A 194 21.62 -1.15 12.07
CA GLY A 194 20.87 -0.73 10.90
C GLY A 194 21.77 -0.23 9.79
N LEU A 195 21.23 0.68 9.00
CA LEU A 195 21.92 1.30 7.88
C LEU A 195 22.21 2.77 8.19
N LEU A 196 23.37 3.30 7.81
CA LEU A 196 23.71 4.71 7.89
C LEU A 196 23.93 5.25 6.47
N ALA A 197 22.98 6.03 5.97
CA ALA A 197 23.05 6.66 4.66
C ALA A 197 23.49 8.12 4.76
N ASP A 198 24.04 8.66 3.67
CA ASP A 198 24.05 10.10 3.42
C ASP A 198 22.64 10.53 3.02
N TRP A 199 22.21 11.72 3.45
CA TRP A 199 20.88 12.28 3.15
C TRP A 199 20.66 12.56 1.65
N ARG A 200 21.72 12.50 0.83
CA ARG A 200 21.69 12.58 -0.64
C ARG A 200 21.76 11.20 -1.32
N CYS A 201 21.69 10.11 -0.56
CA CYS A 201 21.67 8.73 -1.07
C CYS A 201 20.24 8.18 -1.06
N PHE A 202 19.73 7.82 -2.25
CA PHE A 202 18.34 7.41 -2.47
C PHE A 202 18.23 5.98 -3.00
N PRO A 203 17.19 5.22 -2.60
CA PRO A 203 16.97 3.86 -3.08
C PRO A 203 16.21 3.88 -4.43
N MET A 204 16.96 4.03 -5.52
CA MET A 204 16.43 4.13 -6.89
C MET A 204 16.44 2.77 -7.57
N ALA A 205 15.61 1.85 -7.05
CA ALA A 205 15.40 0.53 -7.60
C ALA A 205 13.96 0.04 -7.33
N ARG A 206 13.62 -1.12 -7.87
CA ARG A 206 12.36 -1.80 -7.55
C ARG A 206 12.36 -2.30 -6.11
N TYR A 207 11.16 -2.50 -5.56
CA TYR A 207 11.00 -3.07 -4.23
C TYR A 207 11.70 -4.43 -4.11
N ASP A 208 11.57 -5.29 -5.13
CA ASP A 208 12.15 -6.63 -5.20
C ASP A 208 13.65 -6.67 -5.56
N ASP A 209 14.33 -5.52 -5.60
CA ASP A 209 15.78 -5.46 -5.84
C ASP A 209 16.55 -6.38 -4.85
N PRO A 210 17.53 -7.19 -5.33
CA PRO A 210 18.24 -8.14 -4.49
C PRO A 210 18.96 -7.50 -3.29
N LEU A 211 19.56 -6.32 -3.48
CA LEU A 211 20.32 -5.62 -2.45
C LEU A 211 19.37 -5.06 -1.38
N LEU A 212 18.32 -4.35 -1.78
CA LEU A 212 17.33 -3.83 -0.83
C LEU A 212 16.60 -4.96 -0.10
N SER A 213 16.30 -6.06 -0.80
CA SER A 213 15.71 -7.27 -0.22
C SER A 213 16.61 -7.92 0.81
N TYR A 214 17.94 -7.92 0.59
CA TYR A 214 18.91 -8.41 1.55
C TYR A 214 18.87 -7.60 2.84
N PHE A 215 18.93 -6.26 2.75
CA PHE A 215 18.92 -5.42 3.95
C PHE A 215 17.63 -5.43 4.74
N ARG A 216 16.48 -5.66 4.08
CA ARG A 216 15.21 -5.87 4.78
C ARG A 216 15.19 -7.11 5.68
N ARG A 217 16.10 -8.07 5.46
CA ARG A 217 16.23 -9.26 6.32
C ARG A 217 17.19 -9.05 7.49
N GLY A 218 17.99 -7.99 7.48
CA GLY A 218 18.98 -7.69 8.51
C GLY A 218 20.34 -7.33 7.92
N VAL A 219 21.28 -7.02 8.82
CA VAL A 219 22.67 -6.68 8.50
C VAL A 219 23.61 -7.83 8.87
N ASP A 220 24.81 -7.83 8.30
CA ASP A 220 25.85 -8.80 8.65
C ASP A 220 26.36 -8.54 10.08
N PRO A 221 26.33 -9.52 10.99
CA PRO A 221 26.83 -9.35 12.35
C PRO A 221 28.37 -9.32 12.42
N ALA A 222 29.07 -9.87 11.44
CA ALA A 222 30.52 -10.02 11.49
C ALA A 222 31.29 -8.82 10.93
N GLN A 223 30.71 -8.10 9.96
CA GLN A 223 31.41 -7.04 9.22
C GLN A 223 30.50 -5.82 9.01
N ILE A 224 31.13 -4.65 8.79
CA ILE A 224 30.41 -3.47 8.31
C ILE A 224 30.40 -3.54 6.78
N THR A 225 29.23 -3.57 6.18
CA THR A 225 29.09 -3.50 4.72
C THR A 225 29.23 -2.05 4.26
N ARG A 226 30.04 -1.83 3.22
CA ARG A 226 30.11 -0.60 2.44
C ARG A 226 29.99 -0.93 0.96
N PHE A 227 29.88 0.11 0.14
CA PHE A 227 29.70 -0.06 -1.30
C PHE A 227 30.85 0.50 -2.11
N ASP A 228 31.15 -0.20 -3.18
CA ASP A 228 32.16 0.24 -4.13
C ASP A 228 31.70 1.48 -4.89
N HIS A 229 32.64 2.33 -5.29
CA HIS A 229 32.43 3.52 -6.13
C HIS A 229 31.41 4.58 -5.65
N ILE A 230 30.78 4.42 -4.48
CA ILE A 230 29.87 5.43 -3.90
C ILE A 230 30.33 5.96 -2.54
N GLY A 231 31.59 5.72 -2.17
CA GLY A 231 32.22 6.32 -0.99
C GLY A 231 31.44 6.05 0.31
N SER A 232 31.13 7.12 1.06
CA SER A 232 30.41 7.08 2.34
C SER A 232 28.88 7.20 2.21
N ALA A 233 28.33 6.86 1.04
CA ALA A 233 26.90 6.92 0.73
C ALA A 233 26.03 6.09 1.67
N LEU A 234 26.45 4.85 1.97
CA LEU A 234 25.70 3.91 2.77
C LEU A 234 26.65 2.94 3.47
N PHE A 235 26.41 2.73 4.76
CA PHE A 235 27.01 1.68 5.57
C PHE A 235 25.90 0.80 6.15
N ALA A 236 26.18 -0.48 6.36
CA ALA A 236 25.29 -1.37 7.11
C ALA A 236 26.10 -2.14 8.16
N GLY A 237 25.61 -2.20 9.40
CA GLY A 237 26.36 -2.83 10.47
C GLY A 237 25.60 -3.01 11.77
N GLU A 238 26.09 -3.92 12.59
CA GLU A 238 25.58 -4.17 13.94
C GLU A 238 26.17 -3.17 14.96
N LYS A 239 25.38 -2.78 15.95
CA LYS A 239 25.75 -1.83 17.01
C LYS A 239 27.09 -2.16 17.69
N THR A 240 27.33 -3.45 17.96
CA THR A 240 28.56 -3.94 18.60
C THR A 240 29.77 -3.61 17.74
N ARG A 241 29.73 -4.01 16.46
CA ARG A 241 30.81 -3.79 15.51
C ARG A 241 31.08 -2.31 15.24
N ILE A 242 30.03 -1.51 15.10
CA ILE A 242 30.13 -0.04 14.92
C ILE A 242 30.88 0.58 16.10
N ASN A 243 30.50 0.22 17.34
CA ASN A 243 31.10 0.78 18.54
C ASN A 243 32.55 0.31 18.75
N ASP A 244 32.89 -0.91 18.35
CA ASP A 244 34.27 -1.39 18.42
C ASP A 244 35.19 -0.64 17.44
N VAL A 245 34.70 -0.38 16.22
CA VAL A 245 35.41 0.46 15.24
C VAL A 245 35.60 1.87 15.78
N LEU A 246 34.54 2.49 16.32
CA LEU A 246 34.61 3.82 16.92
C LEU A 246 35.65 3.91 18.05
N LYS A 247 35.66 2.95 18.98
CA LYS A 247 36.64 2.92 20.07
C LYS A 247 38.07 2.86 19.55
N ASN A 248 38.32 2.00 18.56
CA ASN A 248 39.65 1.85 17.97
C ASN A 248 40.09 3.14 17.25
N VAL A 249 39.21 3.76 16.48
CA VAL A 249 39.48 5.03 15.78
C VAL A 249 39.81 6.14 16.79
N VAL A 250 38.97 6.32 17.82
CA VAL A 250 39.19 7.36 18.83
C VAL A 250 40.48 7.12 19.63
N GLN A 251 40.76 5.87 20.04
CA GLN A 251 42.01 5.54 20.73
C GLN A 251 43.26 5.76 19.88
N ASN A 252 43.19 5.50 18.57
CA ASN A 252 44.30 5.75 17.67
C ASN A 252 44.48 7.24 17.40
N ALA A 253 43.39 7.99 17.21
CA ALA A 253 43.42 9.44 17.02
C ALA A 253 44.00 10.17 18.25
N LEU A 254 43.78 9.66 19.47
CA LEU A 254 44.41 10.18 20.69
C LEU A 254 45.95 10.02 20.71
N LYS A 255 46.49 9.04 19.97
CA LYS A 255 47.95 8.82 19.88
C LYS A 255 48.57 9.67 18.78
N SER A 256 47.91 9.74 17.63
CA SER A 256 48.33 10.53 16.48
C SER A 256 47.15 10.76 15.54
N VAL A 257 46.90 12.01 15.21
CA VAL A 257 45.90 12.40 14.20
C VAL A 257 46.60 12.53 12.86
N ASP A 258 46.09 11.87 11.82
CA ASP A 258 46.48 12.21 10.45
C ASP A 258 45.78 13.51 10.05
N GLU A 259 46.55 14.59 9.93
CA GLU A 259 46.04 15.92 9.55
C GLU A 259 45.39 15.93 8.15
N LYS A 260 45.69 14.95 7.30
CA LYS A 260 45.14 14.84 5.93
C LYS A 260 43.82 14.08 5.87
N ALA A 261 43.47 13.30 6.90
CA ALA A 261 42.25 12.50 6.91
C ALA A 261 41.02 13.42 6.97
N ARG A 262 40.07 13.24 6.05
CA ARG A 262 38.83 14.05 5.97
C ARG A 262 37.58 13.24 6.26
N SER A 263 37.70 11.91 6.33
CA SER A 263 36.58 11.01 6.54
C SER A 263 36.99 9.79 7.37
N MET A 264 36.01 9.09 7.91
CA MET A 264 36.20 7.81 8.60
C MET A 264 36.82 6.74 7.68
N LEU A 265 36.57 6.82 6.38
CA LEU A 265 37.15 5.91 5.38
C LEU A 265 38.66 6.08 5.22
N ASP A 266 39.22 7.25 5.54
CA ASP A 266 40.66 7.50 5.47
C ASP A 266 41.40 6.87 6.66
N ILE A 267 40.68 6.59 7.76
CA ILE A 267 41.24 6.16 9.04
C ILE A 267 40.94 4.68 9.33
N ILE A 268 39.77 4.19 8.93
CA ILE A 268 39.37 2.80 9.17
C ILE A 268 40.08 1.87 8.16
N PRO A 269 40.82 0.84 8.62
CA PRO A 269 41.38 -0.19 7.76
C PRO A 269 40.35 -0.84 6.84
N GLY A 270 40.70 -1.01 5.56
CA GLY A 270 39.79 -1.53 4.53
C GLY A 270 39.27 -2.94 4.82
N GLU A 271 40.03 -3.75 5.56
CA GLU A 271 39.73 -5.14 5.92
C GLU A 271 38.55 -5.28 6.88
N ILE A 272 38.17 -4.19 7.57
CA ILE A 272 36.98 -4.16 8.42
C ILE A 272 35.70 -4.19 7.58
N PHE A 273 35.79 -3.74 6.34
CA PHE A 273 34.64 -3.58 5.47
C PHE A 273 34.43 -4.77 4.54
N LYS A 274 33.18 -5.21 4.47
CA LYS A 274 32.69 -6.01 3.34
C LYS A 274 32.28 -5.05 2.23
N VAL A 275 32.84 -5.19 1.03
CA VAL A 275 32.52 -4.31 -0.10
C VAL A 275 31.51 -4.98 -1.02
N GLU A 276 30.38 -4.31 -1.26
CA GLU A 276 29.32 -4.76 -2.17
C GLU A 276 29.07 -3.75 -3.31
N GLN A 277 28.31 -4.14 -4.32
CA GLN A 277 28.01 -3.29 -5.49
C GLN A 277 26.71 -2.49 -5.29
N PRO A 278 26.68 -1.18 -5.61
CA PRO A 278 25.55 -0.29 -5.28
C PRO A 278 24.47 -0.22 -6.37
N SER A 279 24.02 -1.34 -6.94
CA SER A 279 23.08 -1.31 -8.08
C SER A 279 21.79 -0.53 -7.81
N ALA A 280 21.34 -0.49 -6.55
CA ALA A 280 20.10 0.14 -6.13
C ALA A 280 20.21 1.58 -5.62
N LEU A 281 21.42 2.13 -5.50
CA LEU A 281 21.67 3.34 -4.71
C LEU A 281 22.14 4.51 -5.56
N ALA A 282 21.31 5.54 -5.66
CA ALA A 282 21.65 6.80 -6.33
C ALA A 282 22.25 7.80 -5.35
N PHE A 283 23.51 8.18 -5.54
CA PHE A 283 24.19 9.13 -4.67
C PHE A 283 24.50 10.47 -5.35
N TYR A 284 23.84 11.53 -4.90
CA TYR A 284 23.96 12.89 -5.45
C TYR A 284 25.04 13.71 -4.72
N THR A 285 26.29 13.24 -4.78
CA THR A 285 27.42 14.02 -4.27
C THR A 285 27.67 15.27 -5.11
N SER A 286 28.39 16.23 -4.56
CA SER A 286 28.85 17.39 -5.33
C SER A 286 29.63 16.96 -6.59
N ALA A 287 30.47 15.93 -6.49
CA ALA A 287 31.18 15.38 -7.64
C ALA A 287 30.22 14.79 -8.69
N THR A 288 29.28 13.95 -8.26
CA THR A 288 28.23 13.38 -9.14
C THR A 288 27.44 14.48 -9.83
N ILE A 289 27.04 15.52 -9.09
CA ILE A 289 26.26 16.65 -9.61
C ILE A 289 27.07 17.43 -10.63
N THR A 290 28.32 17.77 -10.35
CA THR A 290 29.19 18.47 -11.31
C THR A 290 29.42 17.66 -12.59
N THR A 291 29.59 16.34 -12.48
CA THR A 291 29.87 15.48 -13.63
C THR A 291 28.64 15.19 -14.48
N HIS A 292 27.50 14.86 -13.85
CA HIS A 292 26.31 14.38 -14.58
C HIS A 292 25.23 15.45 -14.76
N TYR A 293 25.21 16.49 -13.94
CA TYR A 293 24.17 17.53 -13.92
C TYR A 293 24.77 18.95 -13.85
N PRO A 294 25.61 19.36 -14.83
CA PRO A 294 26.38 20.60 -14.74
C PRO A 294 25.50 21.86 -14.60
N THR A 295 24.34 21.90 -15.24
CA THR A 295 23.38 23.02 -15.11
C THR A 295 22.84 23.17 -13.68
N LEU A 296 22.64 22.05 -12.98
CA LEU A 296 22.28 22.06 -11.56
C LEU A 296 23.46 22.51 -10.70
N ALA A 297 24.68 22.06 -11.02
CA ALA A 297 25.89 22.48 -10.31
C ALA A 297 26.07 24.01 -10.37
N GLU A 298 25.93 24.61 -11.57
CA GLU A 298 25.97 26.06 -11.77
C GLU A 298 24.87 26.79 -10.99
N LYS A 299 23.66 26.23 -10.95
CA LYS A 299 22.54 26.79 -10.18
C LYS A 299 22.79 26.76 -8.67
N ILE A 300 23.39 25.68 -8.15
CA ILE A 300 23.76 25.57 -6.73
C ILE A 300 24.80 26.63 -6.35
N VAL A 301 25.76 26.93 -7.23
CA VAL A 301 26.77 27.96 -6.98
C VAL A 301 26.17 29.36 -7.08
N SER A 302 25.37 29.63 -8.11
CA SER A 302 24.81 30.98 -8.37
C SER A 302 23.65 31.37 -7.46
N SER A 303 22.81 30.41 -7.06
CA SER A 303 21.68 30.62 -6.17
C SER A 303 21.49 29.39 -5.26
N PRO A 304 22.20 29.31 -4.12
CA PRO A 304 22.25 28.11 -3.29
C PRO A 304 20.87 27.54 -2.92
N THR A 305 19.94 28.36 -2.43
CA THR A 305 18.60 27.90 -2.06
C THR A 305 17.80 27.39 -3.26
N ALA A 306 17.83 28.12 -4.39
CA ALA A 306 17.11 27.68 -5.60
C ALA A 306 17.76 26.43 -6.23
N GLY A 307 19.07 26.27 -6.10
CA GLY A 307 19.80 25.06 -6.49
C GLY A 307 19.45 23.85 -5.62
N ARG A 308 19.37 24.03 -4.29
CA ARG A 308 18.92 22.98 -3.36
C ARG A 308 17.49 22.52 -3.68
N LEU A 309 16.57 23.45 -3.94
CA LEU A 309 15.20 23.11 -4.37
C LEU A 309 15.17 22.40 -5.72
N ALA A 310 15.99 22.84 -6.68
CA ALA A 310 16.10 22.14 -7.97
C ALA A 310 16.66 20.71 -7.82
N LEU A 311 17.55 20.47 -6.84
CA LEU A 311 17.99 19.11 -6.51
C LEU A 311 16.83 18.25 -5.98
N VAL A 312 15.95 18.80 -5.13
CA VAL A 312 14.74 18.10 -4.65
C VAL A 312 13.85 17.71 -5.83
N GLU A 313 13.59 18.64 -6.74
CA GLU A 313 12.79 18.38 -7.95
C GLU A 313 13.42 17.29 -8.83
N LEU A 314 14.74 17.38 -9.06
CA LEU A 314 15.49 16.40 -9.83
C LEU A 314 15.40 15.00 -9.21
N VAL A 315 15.69 14.87 -7.91
CA VAL A 315 15.62 13.59 -7.18
C VAL A 315 14.22 13.00 -7.24
N ASN A 316 13.19 13.83 -7.03
CA ASN A 316 11.82 13.37 -7.11
C ASN A 316 11.46 12.88 -8.53
N SER A 317 11.91 13.61 -9.55
CA SER A 317 11.71 13.21 -10.95
C SER A 317 12.39 11.87 -11.27
N HIS A 318 13.59 11.64 -10.74
CA HIS A 318 14.32 10.39 -10.91
C HIS A 318 13.67 9.21 -10.16
N LEU A 319 13.11 9.41 -8.96
CA LEU A 319 12.34 8.37 -8.25
C LEU A 319 11.09 7.97 -9.04
N HIS A 320 10.34 8.95 -9.54
CA HIS A 320 9.16 8.69 -10.37
C HIS A 320 9.53 8.02 -11.70
N ASN A 321 10.60 8.46 -12.36
CA ASN A 321 11.09 7.82 -13.57
C ASN A 321 11.57 6.37 -13.32
N THR A 322 12.16 6.11 -12.15
CA THR A 322 12.55 4.75 -11.73
C THR A 322 11.31 3.85 -11.62
N PHE A 323 10.22 4.36 -11.06
CA PHE A 323 8.93 3.64 -11.03
C PHE A 323 8.43 3.35 -12.44
N GLN A 324 8.41 4.33 -13.34
CA GLN A 324 7.94 4.13 -14.72
C GLN A 324 8.80 3.10 -15.49
N ASN A 325 10.13 3.18 -15.37
CA ASN A 325 11.06 2.23 -15.97
C ASN A 325 10.93 0.81 -15.38
N SER A 326 10.43 0.69 -14.15
CA SER A 326 10.19 -0.59 -13.48
C SER A 326 8.99 -1.34 -14.06
N PHE A 327 8.04 -0.64 -14.68
CA PHE A 327 6.79 -1.21 -15.19
C PHE A 327 6.63 -0.89 -16.68
N GLN A 328 7.52 -1.47 -17.50
CA GLN A 328 7.62 -1.20 -18.94
C GLN A 328 6.34 -1.53 -19.73
N ALA A 329 5.50 -2.44 -19.23
CA ALA A 329 4.21 -2.77 -19.86
C ALA A 329 3.06 -1.86 -19.38
N GLY A 330 3.35 -0.96 -18.44
CA GLY A 330 2.47 0.12 -18.01
C GLY A 330 1.68 -0.15 -16.73
N ILE A 331 0.53 0.52 -16.60
CA ILE A 331 -0.39 0.38 -15.46
C ILE A 331 -1.66 -0.34 -15.92
N ALA A 332 -2.12 -1.32 -15.14
CA ALA A 332 -3.44 -1.93 -15.28
C ALA A 332 -4.37 -1.41 -14.18
N VAL A 333 -5.48 -0.78 -14.57
CA VAL A 333 -6.56 -0.38 -13.65
C VAL A 333 -7.71 -1.36 -13.82
N LEU A 334 -7.92 -2.25 -12.86
CA LEU A 334 -8.92 -3.31 -13.02
C LEU A 334 -10.32 -2.72 -13.23
N LYS A 335 -11.00 -3.16 -14.30
CA LYS A 335 -12.40 -2.83 -14.61
C LYS A 335 -13.17 -4.12 -14.91
N PRO A 336 -13.55 -4.89 -13.87
CA PRO A 336 -14.18 -6.21 -14.05
C PRO A 336 -15.49 -6.12 -14.83
N PHE A 337 -16.29 -5.09 -14.54
CA PHE A 337 -17.55 -4.84 -15.24
C PHE A 337 -17.38 -3.62 -16.17
N PRO A 338 -17.63 -3.75 -17.48
CA PRO A 338 -17.48 -2.63 -18.41
C PRO A 338 -18.64 -1.62 -18.29
N GLU A 339 -19.83 -2.12 -17.94
CA GLU A 339 -21.08 -1.36 -17.83
C GLU A 339 -21.36 -0.97 -16.39
N HIS A 340 -21.97 0.20 -16.19
CA HIS A 340 -22.45 0.70 -14.89
C HIS A 340 -21.41 0.84 -13.76
N THR A 341 -20.13 0.73 -14.05
CA THR A 341 -19.04 0.85 -13.04
C THR A 341 -17.91 1.75 -13.53
N THR A 342 -18.22 2.77 -14.32
CA THR A 342 -17.22 3.76 -14.77
C THR A 342 -16.80 4.66 -13.61
N ALA A 343 -17.76 5.19 -12.85
CA ALA A 343 -17.49 6.02 -11.66
C ALA A 343 -16.72 5.24 -10.58
N LEU A 344 -16.91 3.92 -10.53
CA LEU A 344 -16.23 3.01 -9.60
C LEU A 344 -14.71 3.01 -9.78
N VAL A 345 -14.23 2.96 -11.03
CA VAL A 345 -12.80 2.84 -11.37
C VAL A 345 -12.15 4.19 -11.68
N GLU A 346 -12.94 5.24 -11.88
CA GLU A 346 -12.44 6.54 -12.31
C GLU A 346 -11.39 7.16 -11.36
N PRO A 347 -11.53 7.13 -10.02
CA PRO A 347 -10.48 7.65 -9.13
C PRO A 347 -9.13 6.92 -9.30
N ALA A 348 -9.16 5.58 -9.48
CA ALA A 348 -7.96 4.81 -9.75
C ALA A 348 -7.37 5.10 -11.13
N LEU A 349 -8.22 5.35 -12.14
CA LEU A 349 -7.78 5.78 -13.46
C LEU A 349 -7.11 7.17 -13.42
N ARG A 350 -7.62 8.10 -12.61
CA ARG A 350 -6.99 9.41 -12.38
C ARG A 350 -5.62 9.26 -11.73
N LEU A 351 -5.50 8.37 -10.74
CA LEU A 351 -4.20 8.05 -10.12
C LEU A 351 -3.23 7.44 -11.15
N ALA A 352 -3.68 6.47 -11.95
CA ALA A 352 -2.86 5.88 -13.01
C ALA A 352 -2.36 6.92 -14.01
N LYS A 353 -3.23 7.86 -14.41
CA LYS A 353 -2.85 8.98 -15.28
C LYS A 353 -1.81 9.88 -14.63
N ALA A 354 -1.96 10.23 -13.35
CA ALA A 354 -0.96 11.03 -12.63
C ALA A 354 0.39 10.31 -12.50
N LEU A 355 0.38 8.99 -12.29
CA LEU A 355 1.59 8.17 -12.27
C LEU A 355 2.22 7.99 -13.66
N GLY A 356 1.43 8.05 -14.73
CA GLY A 356 1.89 8.00 -16.11
C GLY A 356 2.37 9.33 -16.69
N GLN A 357 2.08 10.45 -16.02
CA GLN A 357 2.56 11.77 -16.40
C GLN A 357 4.06 11.92 -16.10
N CYS A 358 4.74 12.72 -16.92
CA CYS A 358 6.13 13.08 -16.62
C CYS A 358 6.19 14.08 -15.46
N PRO A 359 7.03 13.81 -14.45
CA PRO A 359 7.25 14.75 -13.36
C PRO A 359 7.94 16.02 -13.87
N SER A 360 7.70 17.14 -13.21
CA SER A 360 8.52 18.35 -13.41
C SER A 360 9.96 18.05 -13.02
N SER A 361 10.91 18.43 -13.88
CA SER A 361 12.33 18.27 -13.62
C SER A 361 13.10 19.47 -14.18
N PRO A 362 14.13 19.97 -13.47
CA PRO A 362 15.03 20.98 -14.01
C PRO A 362 15.87 20.45 -15.19
N ILE A 363 16.00 19.11 -15.32
CA ILE A 363 16.75 18.45 -16.39
C ILE A 363 15.94 17.25 -16.89
N PRO A 364 14.93 17.45 -17.77
CA PRO A 364 13.96 16.41 -18.14
C PRO A 364 14.56 15.11 -18.70
N GLU A 365 15.63 15.22 -19.49
CA GLU A 365 16.28 14.08 -20.17
C GLU A 365 17.35 13.38 -19.32
N SER A 366 17.40 13.67 -18.02
CA SER A 366 18.41 13.09 -17.13
C SER A 366 17.98 11.78 -16.49
N CYS A 367 18.99 10.97 -16.17
CA CYS A 367 18.85 9.70 -15.48
C CYS A 367 19.51 9.76 -14.10
N PRO A 368 19.07 8.92 -13.15
CA PRO A 368 19.69 8.88 -11.83
C PRO A 368 21.14 8.36 -11.87
N PRO A 369 21.98 8.74 -10.88
CA PRO A 369 23.39 8.38 -10.81
C PRO A 369 23.69 6.89 -11.00
N ASN A 370 22.87 6.01 -10.42
CA ASN A 370 23.06 4.56 -10.48
C ASN A 370 22.57 3.91 -11.79
N LEU A 371 21.80 4.62 -12.62
CA LEU A 371 21.23 4.09 -13.85
C LEU A 371 21.35 5.11 -14.98
N GLN A 372 22.57 5.35 -15.45
CA GLN A 372 22.87 6.30 -16.54
C GLN A 372 22.21 5.94 -17.89
N LYS A 373 21.72 4.70 -18.05
CA LYS A 373 21.03 4.20 -19.24
C LYS A 373 19.54 3.96 -18.97
N CYS A 374 18.89 4.88 -18.26
CA CYS A 374 17.44 4.84 -18.08
C CYS A 374 16.72 5.32 -19.35
N HIS A 375 15.41 5.10 -19.43
CA HIS A 375 14.57 5.79 -20.40
C HIS A 375 13.96 7.01 -19.70
N PRO A 376 14.35 8.25 -20.03
CA PRO A 376 13.70 9.44 -19.50
C PRO A 376 12.22 9.46 -19.84
N CYS A 377 11.41 10.10 -19.00
CA CYS A 377 9.98 10.19 -19.25
C CYS A 377 9.72 11.06 -20.49
N ASN A 378 9.00 10.51 -21.45
CA ASN A 378 8.64 11.21 -22.68
C ASN A 378 7.13 11.53 -22.68
N PRO A 379 6.73 12.83 -22.67
CA PRO A 379 5.32 13.21 -22.69
C PRO A 379 4.59 12.79 -23.99
N GLU A 380 5.32 12.59 -25.09
CA GLU A 380 4.77 12.09 -26.37
C GLU A 380 4.53 10.57 -26.34
N ARG A 381 5.21 9.86 -25.44
CA ARG A 381 5.08 8.40 -25.24
C ARG A 381 4.73 8.11 -23.79
N PRO A 382 3.54 8.51 -23.32
CA PRO A 382 3.12 8.28 -21.95
C PRO A 382 3.04 6.78 -21.66
N MET A 383 3.20 6.43 -20.39
CA MET A 383 3.06 5.06 -19.95
C MET A 383 1.68 4.50 -20.33
N HIS A 384 1.66 3.29 -20.88
CA HIS A 384 0.42 2.64 -21.30
C HIS A 384 -0.50 2.37 -20.09
N ILE A 385 -1.77 2.76 -20.19
CA ILE A 385 -2.78 2.48 -19.16
C ILE A 385 -3.84 1.59 -19.78
N SER A 386 -4.03 0.41 -19.20
CA SER A 386 -5.04 -0.56 -19.61
C SER A 386 -6.12 -0.72 -18.54
N GLN A 387 -7.30 -1.19 -18.95
CA GLN A 387 -8.39 -1.49 -18.03
C GLN A 387 -8.90 -2.94 -18.18
N PRO A 388 -8.06 -3.94 -17.85
CA PRO A 388 -8.47 -5.34 -17.96
C PRO A 388 -9.52 -5.68 -16.92
N ALA A 389 -10.41 -6.63 -17.25
CA ALA A 389 -11.37 -7.15 -16.29
C ALA A 389 -10.72 -8.06 -15.24
N THR A 390 -9.62 -8.73 -15.61
CA THR A 390 -8.98 -9.78 -14.82
C THR A 390 -7.64 -9.34 -14.24
N TYR A 391 -7.31 -9.88 -13.07
CA TYR A 391 -6.00 -9.71 -12.47
C TYR A 391 -4.96 -10.64 -13.11
N LYS A 392 -3.82 -10.07 -13.47
CA LYS A 392 -2.64 -10.82 -13.93
C LYS A 392 -1.45 -10.48 -13.02
N ASN A 393 -0.91 -11.49 -12.35
CA ASN A 393 0.36 -11.33 -11.65
C ASN A 393 1.50 -11.25 -12.68
N SER A 394 2.02 -10.04 -12.88
CA SER A 394 3.11 -9.73 -13.79
C SER A 394 4.02 -8.71 -13.11
N SER A 395 5.33 -8.92 -13.20
CA SER A 395 6.33 -7.96 -12.69
C SER A 395 6.46 -6.70 -13.56
N HIS A 396 6.01 -6.77 -14.82
CA HIS A 396 6.15 -5.69 -15.82
C HIS A 396 5.00 -4.69 -15.82
N VAL A 397 3.89 -4.98 -15.13
CA VAL A 397 2.70 -4.14 -15.07
C VAL A 397 2.42 -3.78 -13.62
N PHE A 398 2.25 -2.49 -13.32
CA PHE A 398 1.75 -2.08 -12.02
C PHE A 398 0.23 -2.19 -11.98
N THR A 399 -0.33 -2.87 -10.99
CA THR A 399 -1.78 -3.10 -10.94
C THR A 399 -2.45 -2.21 -9.89
N ILE A 400 -3.52 -1.51 -10.27
CA ILE A 400 -4.40 -0.78 -9.36
C ILE A 400 -5.78 -1.46 -9.37
N GLY A 401 -6.20 -1.96 -8.22
CA GLY A 401 -7.50 -2.61 -8.05
C GLY A 401 -8.42 -1.82 -7.11
N THR A 402 -9.66 -1.60 -7.54
CA THR A 402 -10.72 -0.98 -6.74
C THR A 402 -11.81 -2.00 -6.42
N LEU A 403 -11.99 -2.29 -5.13
CA LEU A 403 -13.03 -3.22 -4.66
C LEU A 403 -14.25 -2.45 -4.15
N PRO A 404 -15.43 -2.59 -4.76
CA PRO A 404 -16.67 -2.12 -4.15
C PRO A 404 -17.09 -3.03 -2.99
N HIS A 405 -17.81 -2.47 -2.03
CA HIS A 405 -18.66 -3.29 -1.16
C HIS A 405 -19.73 -4.01 -2.01
N PRO A 406 -20.17 -5.24 -1.69
CA PRO A 406 -21.18 -5.96 -2.47
C PRO A 406 -22.48 -5.16 -2.70
N TYR A 407 -22.98 -4.50 -1.65
CA TYR A 407 -24.14 -3.60 -1.77
C TYR A 407 -23.92 -2.47 -2.80
N THR A 408 -22.75 -1.84 -2.81
CA THR A 408 -22.39 -0.79 -3.79
C THR A 408 -22.42 -1.33 -5.21
N LEU A 409 -21.83 -2.52 -5.44
CA LEU A 409 -21.82 -3.15 -6.76
C LEU A 409 -23.24 -3.51 -7.23
N ILE A 410 -24.06 -4.10 -6.35
CA ILE A 410 -25.44 -4.49 -6.66
C ILE A 410 -26.27 -3.24 -7.03
N SER A 411 -26.15 -2.16 -6.26
CA SER A 411 -26.86 -0.91 -6.54
C SER A 411 -26.47 -0.31 -7.90
N LEU A 412 -25.18 -0.36 -8.25
CA LEU A 412 -24.68 0.08 -9.56
C LEU A 412 -25.20 -0.79 -10.71
N GLN A 413 -25.11 -2.12 -10.60
CA GLN A 413 -25.58 -3.05 -11.62
C GLN A 413 -27.11 -2.99 -11.82
N GLN A 414 -27.87 -2.79 -10.74
CA GLN A 414 -29.31 -2.55 -10.81
C GLN A 414 -29.64 -1.15 -11.36
N GLY A 415 -28.71 -0.19 -11.22
CA GLY A 415 -28.94 1.22 -11.53
C GLY A 415 -29.97 1.88 -10.61
N SER A 416 -30.11 1.40 -9.36
CA SER A 416 -31.10 1.87 -8.38
C SER A 416 -30.54 1.86 -6.96
N GLU A 417 -31.01 2.80 -6.14
CA GLU A 417 -30.75 2.82 -4.69
C GLU A 417 -31.64 1.82 -3.92
N GLU A 418 -32.78 1.45 -4.50
CA GLU A 418 -33.76 0.54 -3.91
C GLU A 418 -33.40 -0.92 -4.16
N VAL A 419 -32.35 -1.37 -3.48
CA VAL A 419 -31.96 -2.78 -3.46
C VAL A 419 -32.87 -3.56 -2.50
N THR A 420 -33.50 -4.63 -2.97
CA THR A 420 -34.37 -5.48 -2.15
C THR A 420 -33.75 -6.86 -1.92
N THR A 421 -34.12 -7.51 -0.82
CA THR A 421 -33.66 -8.88 -0.51
C THR A 421 -34.06 -9.89 -1.59
N ARG A 422 -35.24 -9.70 -2.21
CA ARG A 422 -35.72 -10.51 -3.33
C ARG A 422 -34.81 -10.34 -4.55
N TYR A 423 -34.42 -9.10 -4.87
CA TYR A 423 -33.54 -8.81 -6.00
C TYR A 423 -32.19 -9.50 -5.81
N ILE A 424 -31.53 -9.29 -4.65
CA ILE A 424 -30.24 -9.94 -4.34
C ILE A 424 -30.32 -11.46 -4.51
N ARG A 425 -31.36 -12.10 -3.97
CA ARG A 425 -31.44 -13.57 -3.99
C ARG A 425 -31.78 -14.16 -5.36
N ARG A 426 -32.52 -13.43 -6.20
CA ARG A 426 -33.12 -13.98 -7.44
C ARG A 426 -32.47 -13.46 -8.72
N GLU A 427 -31.89 -12.26 -8.69
CA GLU A 427 -31.45 -11.53 -9.88
C GLU A 427 -29.94 -11.26 -9.87
N THR A 428 -29.21 -11.61 -8.80
CA THR A 428 -27.75 -11.42 -8.73
C THR A 428 -27.00 -12.73 -8.52
N GLU A 429 -25.83 -12.84 -9.13
CA GLU A 429 -24.89 -13.94 -8.88
C GLU A 429 -24.19 -13.77 -7.52
N ARG A 430 -23.51 -14.83 -7.06
CA ARG A 430 -22.72 -14.80 -5.83
C ARG A 430 -21.27 -14.44 -6.14
N ASP A 431 -20.70 -13.57 -5.32
CA ASP A 431 -19.31 -13.14 -5.40
C ASP A 431 -18.87 -12.74 -6.83
N PRO A 432 -19.68 -11.92 -7.54
CA PRO A 432 -19.46 -11.66 -8.97
C PRO A 432 -18.14 -10.92 -9.21
N TRP A 433 -17.74 -10.01 -8.31
CA TRP A 433 -16.52 -9.22 -8.50
C TRP A 433 -15.28 -10.11 -8.44
N LEU A 434 -15.18 -10.95 -7.41
CA LEU A 434 -14.04 -11.84 -7.22
C LEU A 434 -13.99 -12.93 -8.30
N THR A 435 -15.15 -13.43 -8.73
CA THR A 435 -15.26 -14.38 -9.84
C THR A 435 -14.66 -13.80 -11.11
N GLU A 436 -15.08 -12.60 -11.49
CA GLU A 436 -14.60 -11.93 -12.71
C GLU A 436 -13.11 -11.59 -12.63
N VAL A 437 -12.64 -11.02 -11.52
CA VAL A 437 -11.22 -10.62 -11.36
C VAL A 437 -10.26 -11.81 -11.41
N THR A 438 -10.68 -12.99 -10.91
CA THR A 438 -9.82 -14.17 -10.80
C THR A 438 -10.01 -15.20 -11.91
N LYS A 439 -10.94 -14.99 -12.86
CA LYS A 439 -11.31 -15.98 -13.88
C LYS A 439 -10.15 -16.48 -14.76
N ASP A 440 -9.17 -15.62 -15.04
CA ASP A 440 -8.01 -16.01 -15.87
C ASP A 440 -7.02 -16.90 -15.10
N ARG A 441 -7.03 -16.84 -13.76
CA ARG A 441 -6.14 -17.64 -12.90
C ARG A 441 -6.80 -18.89 -12.36
N LEU A 442 -8.11 -18.86 -12.18
CA LEU A 442 -8.90 -19.91 -11.56
C LEU A 442 -10.06 -20.26 -12.47
N SER A 443 -10.25 -21.57 -12.72
CA SER A 443 -11.38 -22.06 -13.51
C SER A 443 -12.71 -21.55 -12.95
N SER A 444 -13.73 -21.43 -13.80
CA SER A 444 -15.07 -21.00 -13.40
C SER A 444 -15.70 -21.90 -12.32
N GLU A 445 -15.27 -23.16 -12.24
CA GLU A 445 -15.76 -24.16 -11.29
C GLU A 445 -15.30 -23.93 -9.85
N LEU A 446 -14.26 -23.13 -9.62
CA LEU A 446 -13.77 -22.84 -8.27
C LEU A 446 -14.65 -21.79 -7.56
N GLY A 447 -15.08 -22.14 -6.34
CA GLY A 447 -15.92 -21.30 -5.50
C GLY A 447 -15.18 -20.13 -4.84
N GLY A 448 -15.94 -19.22 -4.22
CA GLY A 448 -15.44 -17.96 -3.66
C GLY A 448 -14.29 -18.12 -2.65
N ALA A 449 -14.28 -19.18 -1.85
CA ALA A 449 -13.22 -19.42 -0.86
C ALA A 449 -11.81 -19.55 -1.49
N ALA A 450 -11.69 -20.30 -2.59
CA ALA A 450 -10.40 -20.46 -3.28
C ALA A 450 -9.96 -19.15 -3.95
N ARG A 451 -10.92 -18.39 -4.49
CA ARG A 451 -10.65 -17.09 -5.11
C ARG A 451 -10.21 -16.06 -4.09
N ALA A 452 -10.79 -16.10 -2.88
CA ALA A 452 -10.45 -15.21 -1.78
C ALA A 452 -8.98 -15.36 -1.40
N VAL A 453 -8.49 -16.61 -1.31
CA VAL A 453 -7.08 -16.92 -1.06
C VAL A 453 -6.17 -16.26 -2.10
N VAL A 454 -6.46 -16.45 -3.39
CA VAL A 454 -5.65 -15.88 -4.49
C VAL A 454 -5.61 -14.37 -4.42
N LEU A 455 -6.73 -13.72 -4.13
CA LEU A 455 -6.76 -12.27 -4.04
C LEU A 455 -6.06 -11.75 -2.79
N LYS A 456 -6.16 -12.43 -1.64
CA LYS A 456 -5.36 -12.10 -0.45
C LYS A 456 -3.87 -12.10 -0.78
N GLN A 457 -3.39 -13.09 -1.55
CA GLN A 457 -2.00 -13.11 -2.01
C GLN A 457 -1.68 -11.92 -2.91
N ALA A 458 -2.53 -11.62 -3.90
CA ALA A 458 -2.33 -10.48 -4.78
C ALA A 458 -2.31 -9.12 -4.04
N VAL A 459 -2.90 -9.05 -2.84
CA VAL A 459 -2.94 -7.84 -2.00
C VAL A 459 -1.74 -7.74 -1.05
N ALA A 460 -1.37 -8.85 -0.40
CA ALA A 460 -0.54 -8.82 0.80
C ALA A 460 0.62 -9.82 0.83
N ASP A 461 0.78 -10.65 -0.20
CA ASP A 461 1.95 -11.52 -0.32
C ASP A 461 3.23 -10.69 -0.55
N ASP A 462 4.37 -11.26 -0.21
CA ASP A 462 5.67 -10.59 -0.31
C ASP A 462 6.00 -10.14 -1.72
N SER A 463 5.62 -10.96 -2.71
CA SER A 463 5.82 -10.69 -4.13
C SER A 463 4.89 -9.60 -4.68
N ALA A 464 3.81 -9.28 -3.96
CA ALA A 464 2.85 -8.25 -4.33
C ALA A 464 3.24 -6.85 -3.81
N ILE A 465 4.13 -6.76 -2.83
CA ILE A 465 4.58 -5.49 -2.27
C ILE A 465 5.35 -4.71 -3.33
N GLY A 466 4.90 -3.48 -3.61
CA GLY A 466 5.51 -2.60 -4.61
C GLY A 466 5.08 -2.86 -6.05
N THR A 467 4.28 -3.91 -6.34
CA THR A 467 3.78 -4.22 -7.69
C THR A 467 2.29 -3.94 -7.89
N SER A 468 1.56 -3.72 -6.79
CA SER A 468 0.14 -3.41 -6.83
C SER A 468 -0.32 -2.43 -5.76
N LEU A 469 -1.46 -1.81 -6.01
CA LEU A 469 -2.18 -0.96 -5.08
C LEU A 469 -3.66 -1.36 -5.06
N TRP A 470 -4.16 -1.71 -3.88
CA TRP A 470 -5.54 -2.12 -3.68
C TRP A 470 -6.25 -1.17 -2.74
N MET A 471 -7.47 -0.80 -3.11
CA MET A 471 -8.29 0.17 -2.37
C MET A 471 -9.76 -0.22 -2.46
N THR A 472 -10.56 0.24 -1.50
CA THR A 472 -12.01 0.08 -1.57
C THR A 472 -12.65 1.32 -2.17
N VAL A 473 -13.74 1.15 -2.90
CA VAL A 473 -14.46 2.26 -3.56
C VAL A 473 -14.97 3.27 -2.53
N GLU A 474 -15.34 2.79 -1.35
CA GLU A 474 -15.84 3.59 -0.23
C GLU A 474 -14.75 4.45 0.42
N SER A 475 -13.47 4.14 0.18
CA SER A 475 -12.33 4.93 0.66
C SER A 475 -11.90 6.06 -0.29
N LEU A 476 -12.47 6.11 -1.50
CA LEU A 476 -12.11 7.07 -2.55
C LEU A 476 -13.08 8.25 -2.60
N PRO A 477 -12.72 9.40 -3.21
CA PRO A 477 -13.67 10.50 -3.42
C PRO A 477 -14.88 10.06 -4.25
N ALA A 478 -16.05 10.65 -3.97
CA ALA A 478 -17.35 10.26 -4.54
C ALA A 478 -17.86 11.16 -5.67
N ASN A 479 -17.13 12.21 -6.04
CA ASN A 479 -17.68 13.25 -6.91
C ASN A 479 -17.10 13.19 -8.32
N ASN A 480 -17.99 13.41 -9.29
CA ASN A 480 -17.63 13.55 -10.69
C ASN A 480 -16.67 14.73 -10.90
N GLY A 481 -15.69 14.55 -11.79
CA GLY A 481 -14.73 15.59 -12.17
C GLY A 481 -13.74 16.08 -11.09
N GLN A 482 -13.87 15.70 -9.81
CA GLN A 482 -12.98 16.21 -8.77
C GLN A 482 -11.57 15.62 -8.85
N VAL A 483 -10.54 16.48 -8.75
CA VAL A 483 -9.16 16.02 -8.57
C VAL A 483 -9.09 15.14 -7.31
N LEU A 484 -8.21 14.13 -7.33
CA LEU A 484 -7.98 13.31 -6.14
C LEU A 484 -7.58 14.22 -4.96
N PRO A 485 -8.21 14.07 -3.76
CA PRO A 485 -7.88 14.88 -2.60
C PRO A 485 -6.38 14.89 -2.32
N SER A 486 -5.85 16.05 -1.95
CA SER A 486 -4.42 16.21 -1.72
C SER A 486 -3.90 15.26 -0.65
N GLU A 487 -4.68 15.07 0.41
CA GLU A 487 -4.38 14.18 1.52
C GLU A 487 -4.31 12.73 1.08
N LEU A 488 -5.20 12.31 0.15
CA LEU A 488 -5.18 10.95 -0.38
C LEU A 488 -3.94 10.71 -1.24
N LEU A 489 -3.56 11.71 -2.05
CA LEU A 489 -2.33 11.64 -2.83
C LEU A 489 -1.11 11.63 -1.91
N ASP A 490 -1.07 12.42 -0.84
CA ASP A 490 0.02 12.39 0.15
C ASP A 490 0.19 10.99 0.76
N GLU A 491 -0.90 10.30 1.09
CA GLU A 491 -0.87 8.91 1.57
C GLU A 491 -0.35 7.92 0.50
N PHE A 492 -0.57 8.21 -0.78
CA PHE A 492 0.00 7.41 -1.88
C PHE A 492 1.47 7.72 -2.09
N GLU A 493 1.90 8.97 -1.93
CA GLU A 493 3.31 9.36 -2.05
C GLU A 493 4.21 8.59 -1.07
N TRP A 494 3.74 8.32 0.16
CA TRP A 494 4.44 7.45 1.12
C TRP A 494 4.53 5.99 0.70
N GLN A 495 3.59 5.50 -0.10
CA GLN A 495 3.64 4.15 -0.65
C GLN A 495 4.55 4.06 -1.88
N PHE A 496 4.56 5.09 -2.72
CA PHE A 496 5.34 5.12 -3.96
C PHE A 496 6.78 5.58 -3.74
N GLY A 497 7.05 6.37 -2.70
CA GLY A 497 8.37 6.89 -2.41
C GLY A 497 8.69 8.24 -3.06
N PHE A 498 7.75 8.82 -3.82
CA PHE A 498 7.94 10.07 -4.56
C PHE A 498 6.65 10.90 -4.59
N LYS A 499 6.79 12.19 -4.89
CA LYS A 499 5.69 13.14 -5.07
C LYS A 499 4.97 12.88 -6.38
N ILE A 500 3.66 12.73 -6.32
CA ILE A 500 2.80 12.49 -7.48
C ILE A 500 2.45 13.84 -8.12
N PRO A 501 2.58 14.00 -9.45
CA PRO A 501 2.14 15.21 -10.15
C PRO A 501 0.69 15.58 -9.80
N ARG A 502 0.48 16.83 -9.39
CA ARG A 502 -0.84 17.37 -8.99
C ARG A 502 -1.55 18.08 -10.13
N SER A 503 -0.78 18.51 -11.14
CA SER A 503 -1.30 19.16 -12.33
C SER A 503 -2.05 18.13 -13.17
N GLY A 504 -3.34 18.39 -13.46
CA GLY A 504 -4.02 17.70 -14.55
C GLY A 504 -3.23 17.84 -15.85
N PRO A 505 -3.53 17.04 -16.91
CA PRO A 505 -2.95 17.28 -18.21
C PRO A 505 -3.12 18.77 -18.52
N ALA A 506 -2.00 19.46 -18.76
CA ALA A 506 -2.02 20.88 -19.05
C ALA A 506 -3.11 21.13 -20.08
N GLU A 507 -4.13 21.88 -19.70
CA GLU A 507 -4.93 22.59 -20.68
C GLU A 507 -3.94 23.50 -21.40
N THR A 508 -3.43 23.00 -22.53
CA THR A 508 -2.95 23.89 -23.58
C THR A 508 -4.03 24.92 -23.74
N LYS A 509 -3.75 26.17 -23.34
CA LYS A 509 -4.48 27.34 -23.81
C LYS A 509 -4.54 27.23 -25.33
N LYS A 510 -5.66 26.72 -25.84
CA LYS A 510 -6.04 26.82 -27.24
C LYS A 510 -7.16 27.86 -27.28
N GLU A 511 -6.75 29.13 -27.25
CA GLU A 511 -7.38 30.09 -28.13
C GLU A 511 -7.15 29.60 -29.57
N GLY A 512 -8.24 29.47 -30.32
CA GLY A 512 -8.21 29.06 -31.72
C GLY A 512 -9.11 27.86 -31.97
N GLU A 513 -10.38 28.14 -32.20
CA GLU A 513 -11.23 27.28 -33.00
C GLU A 513 -10.49 26.86 -34.27
N LYS A 514 -10.32 25.55 -34.46
CA LYS A 514 -10.37 24.92 -35.78
C LYS A 514 -10.75 23.46 -35.61
N LYS A 515 -11.93 23.14 -36.14
CA LYS A 515 -12.37 21.78 -36.45
C LYS A 515 -11.28 21.11 -37.28
N GLU A 516 -10.80 19.94 -36.86
CA GLU A 516 -10.34 18.93 -37.82
C GLU A 516 -10.33 17.54 -37.18
N SER A 517 -11.03 16.67 -37.89
CA SER A 517 -11.14 15.23 -37.74
C SER A 517 -9.80 14.51 -37.88
N ALA A 518 -9.51 13.57 -36.99
CA ALA A 518 -8.52 12.53 -37.23
C ALA A 518 -8.94 11.21 -36.57
N GLN A 519 -9.62 10.37 -37.37
CA GLN A 519 -9.48 8.92 -37.28
C GLN A 519 -8.01 8.56 -37.52
N ASN A 520 -7.41 7.76 -36.64
CA ASN A 520 -6.63 6.56 -36.96
C ASN A 520 -5.97 5.99 -35.69
N THR A 521 -6.54 4.88 -35.19
CA THR A 521 -5.98 3.51 -35.20
C THR A 521 -5.03 3.20 -34.03
N ASN A 522 -5.61 2.62 -32.98
CA ASN A 522 -5.04 1.45 -32.32
C ASN A 522 -6.17 0.49 -31.94
N LYS A 523 -6.37 -0.51 -32.80
CA LYS A 523 -7.25 -1.66 -32.57
C LYS A 523 -6.54 -2.59 -31.59
N GLY A 524 -7.02 -2.62 -30.36
CA GLY A 524 -6.58 -3.52 -29.29
C GLY A 524 -7.65 -3.64 -28.21
N SER A 525 -8.82 -4.17 -28.59
CA SER A 525 -9.84 -4.82 -27.74
C SER A 525 -10.17 -4.19 -26.37
N MET A 526 -11.09 -3.21 -26.38
CA MET A 526 -12.32 -3.27 -25.59
C MET A 526 -13.31 -2.22 -26.15
N GLN A 527 -14.10 -2.64 -27.14
CA GLN A 527 -15.32 -1.94 -27.50
C GLN A 527 -16.36 -2.30 -26.46
N ASN A 528 -16.66 -1.39 -25.55
CA ASN A 528 -17.94 -1.34 -24.84
C ASN A 528 -18.27 0.15 -24.62
N ALA A 529 -19.55 0.48 -24.82
CA ALA A 529 -20.08 1.83 -24.96
C ALA A 529 -19.45 2.84 -24.00
N ASN A 530 -18.96 3.97 -24.51
CA ASN A 530 -18.71 5.12 -23.66
C ASN A 530 -20.05 5.51 -23.01
N PRO A 531 -20.17 5.47 -21.67
CA PRO A 531 -21.41 5.85 -21.02
C PRO A 531 -21.72 7.32 -21.32
N SER A 532 -23.01 7.66 -21.41
CA SER A 532 -23.41 9.06 -21.47
C SER A 532 -22.95 9.79 -20.19
N LYS A 533 -22.65 11.10 -20.29
CA LYS A 533 -22.25 11.90 -19.11
C LYS A 533 -23.27 11.79 -17.96
N GLN A 534 -24.56 11.77 -18.30
CA GLN A 534 -25.66 11.56 -17.35
C GLN A 534 -25.63 10.18 -16.67
N GLY A 535 -25.18 9.13 -17.37
CA GLY A 535 -25.01 7.80 -16.78
C GLY A 535 -23.93 7.77 -15.70
N ILE A 536 -22.82 8.47 -15.92
CA ILE A 536 -21.70 8.54 -14.96
C ILE A 536 -22.09 9.34 -13.71
N GLU A 537 -22.81 10.44 -13.86
CA GLU A 537 -23.34 11.22 -12.73
C GLU A 537 -24.25 10.36 -11.85
N LYS A 538 -25.16 9.60 -12.45
CA LYS A 538 -26.02 8.66 -11.73
C LYS A 538 -25.21 7.60 -10.97
N GLU A 539 -24.14 7.05 -11.56
CA GLU A 539 -23.28 6.09 -10.86
C GLU A 539 -22.60 6.72 -9.63
N TYR A 540 -22.14 7.97 -9.73
CA TYR A 540 -21.57 8.70 -8.59
C TYR A 540 -22.59 8.95 -7.46
N ASP A 541 -23.84 9.29 -7.82
CA ASP A 541 -24.93 9.45 -6.85
C ASP A 541 -25.22 8.14 -6.13
N LEU A 542 -25.28 7.01 -6.86
CA LEU A 542 -25.48 5.69 -6.28
C LEU A 542 -24.33 5.29 -5.34
N ILE A 543 -23.09 5.58 -5.69
CA ILE A 543 -21.93 5.34 -4.82
C ILE A 543 -22.04 6.18 -3.54
N THR A 544 -22.46 7.44 -3.64
CA THR A 544 -22.63 8.32 -2.48
C THR A 544 -23.69 7.79 -1.53
N LYS A 545 -24.86 7.43 -2.07
CA LYS A 545 -25.96 6.82 -1.31
C LYS A 545 -25.56 5.48 -0.69
N ALA A 546 -24.84 4.64 -1.43
CA ALA A 546 -24.32 3.38 -0.91
C ALA A 546 -23.42 3.60 0.31
N ARG A 547 -22.56 4.63 0.31
CA ARG A 547 -21.73 4.98 1.48
C ARG A 547 -22.56 5.40 2.68
N GLU A 548 -23.66 6.11 2.48
CA GLU A 548 -24.58 6.50 3.55
C GLU A 548 -25.24 5.27 4.18
N VAL A 549 -25.74 4.34 3.35
CA VAL A 549 -26.30 3.06 3.80
C VAL A 549 -25.27 2.25 4.57
N LEU A 550 -24.01 2.23 4.14
CA LEU A 550 -22.95 1.47 4.82
C LEU A 550 -22.57 2.04 6.20
N LYS A 551 -22.77 3.36 6.39
CA LYS A 551 -22.53 4.07 7.66
C LYS A 551 -23.74 4.07 8.59
N SER A 552 -24.94 3.79 8.09
CA SER A 552 -26.16 3.81 8.89
C SER A 552 -26.11 2.69 9.94
N LYS A 553 -26.59 3.02 11.15
CA LYS A 553 -26.64 2.10 12.30
C LYS A 553 -28.08 1.69 12.59
N GLU A 554 -28.85 1.30 11.57
CA GLU A 554 -30.21 0.83 11.80
C GLU A 554 -30.20 -0.49 12.59
N THR A 555 -30.66 -0.43 13.84
CA THR A 555 -30.48 -1.49 14.85
C THR A 555 -31.63 -2.50 14.94
N ASN A 556 -32.74 -2.31 14.21
CA ASN A 556 -34.00 -3.02 14.50
C ASN A 556 -34.48 -4.03 13.43
N ARG A 557 -33.75 -4.24 12.32
CA ARG A 557 -34.03 -5.28 11.29
C ARG A 557 -32.73 -5.76 10.65
N ILE A 558 -32.73 -6.97 10.06
CA ILE A 558 -31.63 -7.39 9.16
C ILE A 558 -31.52 -6.34 8.07
N GLY A 559 -30.42 -5.58 8.07
CA GLY A 559 -30.22 -4.51 7.12
C GLY A 559 -30.01 -5.10 5.73
N ILE A 560 -30.40 -4.36 4.69
CA ILE A 560 -30.13 -4.79 3.30
C ILE A 560 -28.63 -5.00 3.05
N LYS A 561 -27.78 -4.27 3.79
CA LYS A 561 -26.33 -4.47 3.86
C LYS A 561 -25.97 -5.89 4.27
N ASP A 562 -26.51 -6.38 5.39
CA ASP A 562 -26.20 -7.72 5.92
C ASP A 562 -26.64 -8.80 4.94
N VAL A 563 -27.76 -8.59 4.24
CA VAL A 563 -28.22 -9.51 3.18
C VAL A 563 -27.26 -9.53 2.00
N ALA A 564 -26.76 -8.37 1.57
CA ALA A 564 -25.78 -8.28 0.49
C ALA A 564 -24.45 -8.94 0.88
N GLU A 565 -24.01 -8.76 2.12
CA GLU A 565 -22.79 -9.38 2.65
C GLU A 565 -22.93 -10.91 2.78
N ALA A 566 -24.06 -11.40 3.31
CA ALA A 566 -24.32 -12.83 3.46
C ALA A 566 -24.52 -13.56 2.12
N TRP A 567 -25.01 -12.85 1.08
CA TRP A 567 -25.08 -13.41 -0.27
C TRP A 567 -23.68 -13.53 -0.92
N ASN A 568 -22.80 -12.56 -0.65
CA ASN A 568 -21.47 -12.42 -1.24
C ASN A 568 -20.37 -12.51 -0.17
N LEU A 569 -20.23 -13.71 0.43
CA LEU A 569 -19.31 -13.93 1.55
C LEU A 569 -17.85 -13.68 1.18
N ALA A 570 -17.42 -14.08 -0.02
CA ALA A 570 -16.03 -13.96 -0.44
C ALA A 570 -15.70 -12.53 -0.89
N ASP A 571 -16.60 -11.86 -1.62
CA ASP A 571 -16.43 -10.44 -1.96
C ASP A 571 -16.37 -9.58 -0.68
N THR A 572 -17.25 -9.86 0.30
CA THR A 572 -17.26 -9.15 1.60
C THR A 572 -15.96 -9.36 2.36
N GLU A 573 -15.49 -10.60 2.45
CA GLU A 573 -14.24 -10.93 3.13
C GLU A 573 -13.04 -10.19 2.51
N ILE A 574 -12.93 -10.16 1.18
CA ILE A 574 -11.80 -9.46 0.56
C ILE A 574 -11.95 -7.94 0.63
N TRP A 575 -13.17 -7.41 0.52
CA TRP A 575 -13.43 -6.00 0.77
C TRP A 575 -12.95 -5.58 2.17
N ARG A 576 -13.31 -6.36 3.21
CA ARG A 576 -12.82 -6.13 4.58
C ARG A 576 -11.31 -6.27 4.69
N PHE A 577 -10.72 -7.30 4.08
CA PHE A 577 -9.29 -7.56 4.08
C PHE A 577 -8.49 -6.39 3.47
N VAL A 578 -8.86 -5.93 2.26
CA VAL A 578 -8.21 -4.81 1.57
C VAL A 578 -8.33 -3.53 2.40
N ARG A 579 -9.53 -3.26 2.93
CA ARG A 579 -9.79 -2.10 3.80
C ARG A 579 -8.89 -2.12 5.03
N ALA A 580 -8.82 -3.26 5.72
CA ALA A 580 -8.00 -3.43 6.92
C ALA A 580 -6.49 -3.38 6.62
N TYR A 581 -6.05 -3.98 5.52
CA TYR A 581 -4.65 -3.96 5.09
C TYR A 581 -4.17 -2.54 4.80
N ARG A 582 -4.97 -1.76 4.06
CA ARG A 582 -4.67 -0.34 3.80
C ARG A 582 -4.69 0.46 5.10
N ALA A 583 -5.70 0.29 5.94
CA ALA A 583 -5.81 0.99 7.22
C ALA A 583 -4.59 0.75 8.12
N ARG A 584 -4.11 -0.51 8.19
CA ARG A 584 -2.90 -0.84 8.94
C ARG A 584 -1.66 -0.11 8.42
N SER A 585 -1.47 -0.05 7.09
CA SER A 585 -0.33 0.67 6.51
C SER A 585 -0.31 2.16 6.88
N VAL A 586 -1.49 2.79 6.95
CA VAL A 586 -1.64 4.19 7.37
C VAL A 586 -1.36 4.35 8.86
N VAL A 587 -1.84 3.43 9.71
CA VAL A 587 -1.57 3.46 11.16
C VAL A 587 -0.08 3.27 11.44
N GLU A 588 0.59 2.33 10.75
CA GLU A 588 2.04 2.12 10.85
C GLU A 588 2.79 3.42 10.54
N ARG A 589 2.51 4.03 9.38
CA ARG A 589 3.12 5.30 8.96
C ARG A 589 2.88 6.41 9.99
N LYS A 590 1.63 6.66 10.38
CA LYS A 590 1.28 7.74 11.32
C LYS A 590 1.94 7.58 12.67
N LYS A 591 2.07 6.35 13.16
CA LYS A 591 2.78 6.09 14.42
C LYS A 591 4.26 6.46 14.30
N TRP A 592 4.91 6.05 13.21
CA TRP A 592 6.30 6.43 12.96
C TRP A 592 6.46 7.95 12.79
N GLU A 593 5.56 8.62 12.09
CA GLU A 593 5.60 10.08 11.95
C GLU A 593 5.43 10.81 13.28
N GLU A 594 4.60 10.29 14.19
CA GLU A 594 4.42 10.88 15.52
C GLU A 594 5.70 10.78 16.35
N GLU A 595 6.46 9.68 16.22
CA GLU A 595 7.76 9.51 16.87
C GLU A 595 8.83 10.42 16.26
N GLU A 596 8.71 10.76 14.97
CA GLU A 596 9.69 11.56 14.23
C GLU A 596 9.30 13.04 14.07
N LYS A 597 8.18 13.48 14.64
CA LYS A 597 7.57 14.80 14.37
C LYS A 597 8.45 16.00 14.73
N ASP A 598 9.31 15.83 15.74
CA ASP A 598 10.16 16.90 16.28
C ASP A 598 11.49 17.04 15.52
N PHE A 599 11.75 16.16 14.54
CA PHE A 599 13.01 16.11 13.79
C PHE A 599 12.92 16.83 12.44
N VAL A 600 14.07 17.25 11.90
CA VAL A 600 14.14 17.95 10.62
C VAL A 600 13.61 17.07 9.48
N GLY A 601 12.86 17.68 8.57
CA GLY A 601 12.24 17.00 7.44
C GLY A 601 11.02 16.14 7.79
N ALA A 602 10.46 16.27 9.01
CA ALA A 602 9.23 15.57 9.40
C ALA A 602 7.99 16.05 8.62
N LYS A 603 7.92 17.35 8.31
CA LYS A 603 6.88 17.99 7.47
C LYS A 603 7.51 19.12 6.67
N VAL A 604 6.88 19.49 5.55
CA VAL A 604 7.18 20.75 4.88
C VAL A 604 6.79 21.87 5.85
N ARG A 605 7.70 22.80 6.13
CA ARG A 605 7.37 24.00 6.91
C ARG A 605 6.57 24.93 5.99
N GLU A 606 5.36 25.28 6.40
CA GLU A 606 4.49 26.25 5.71
C GLU A 606 5.09 27.66 5.72
#